data_AF-A0A1F6QID5-F1
#
_entry.id   AF-A0A1F6QID5-F1
#
_cell.length_a   1.000
_cell.length_b   1.000
_cell.length_c   1.000
_cell.angle_alpha   90.00
_cell.angle_beta   90.00
_cell.angle_gamma   90.00
#
_symmetry.space_group_name_H-M   'P 1'
#
loop_
_entity.id
_entity.type
_entity.pdbx_description
1 polymer ?
#
loop_
_entity_poly.entity_id
_entity_poly.type
_entity_poly.pdbx_seq_one_letter_code
_entity_poly.pdbx_strand_id
1 'polypeptide(L)'
;MTQGYDLLLLVADRRELYHLLKESKQESDRFYKLERGNKKVAIFITGVGKNAIKRSQKKIIAIANDATRIINVGNTGSLKNHKFGDIIQVGQVIGSNGKEIITLNKTTDNVLVTVNSIQDKRKLIKQYPTADIVDMELFYISKQVDIDKLYSYKIVLDTFNTNPKIILTKLILPFLIRINSKKLSNFIKTAYLY
;
A
#
# COMPACT_ATOMS: atom_id res chain seq x y z
N MET A 1 -23.21 -11.01 12.32
CA MET A 1 -21.79 -11.36 12.13
C MET A 1 -20.96 -10.20 12.63
N THR A 2 -20.22 -10.36 13.73
CA THR A 2 -19.32 -9.30 14.23
C THR A 2 -18.11 -9.20 13.30
N GLN A 3 -17.97 -8.08 12.60
CA GLN A 3 -16.74 -7.78 11.82
C GLN A 3 -15.51 -7.94 12.73
N GLY A 4 -14.50 -8.67 12.25
CA GLY A 4 -13.34 -9.06 13.04
C GLY A 4 -12.29 -7.95 13.18
N TYR A 5 -12.14 -7.10 12.16
CA TYR A 5 -11.12 -6.05 12.09
C TYR A 5 -11.67 -4.68 11.67
N ASP A 6 -11.21 -3.63 12.32
CA ASP A 6 -11.46 -2.25 11.87
C ASP A 6 -10.69 -1.93 10.58
N LEU A 7 -9.50 -2.50 10.44
CA LEU A 7 -8.56 -2.21 9.37
C LEU A 7 -7.74 -3.43 8.99
N LEU A 8 -7.60 -3.68 7.69
CA LEU A 8 -6.60 -4.56 7.11
C LEU A 8 -5.52 -3.73 6.41
N LEU A 9 -4.27 -3.88 6.82
CA LEU A 9 -3.09 -3.35 6.14
C LEU A 9 -2.48 -4.43 5.24
N LEU A 10 -2.45 -4.18 3.93
CA LEU A 10 -1.82 -5.02 2.92
C LEU A 10 -0.49 -4.40 2.48
N VAL A 11 0.61 -5.12 2.67
CA VAL A 11 1.96 -4.60 2.42
C VAL A 11 2.80 -5.63 1.69
N ALA A 12 3.62 -5.23 0.72
CA ALA A 12 4.35 -6.18 -0.12
C ALA A 12 5.56 -6.78 0.63
N ASP A 13 6.26 -5.98 1.42
CA ASP A 13 7.51 -6.38 2.08
C ASP A 13 7.50 -6.07 3.58
N ARG A 14 7.94 -7.02 4.43
CA ARG A 14 8.05 -6.83 5.88
C ARG A 14 8.86 -5.60 6.30
N ARG A 15 9.86 -5.18 5.50
CA ARG A 15 10.72 -4.03 5.79
C ARG A 15 9.95 -2.71 5.77
N GLU A 16 8.85 -2.67 5.04
CA GLU A 16 7.94 -1.53 4.95
C GLU A 16 7.25 -1.25 6.30
N LEU A 17 7.07 -2.26 7.14
CA LEU A 17 6.36 -2.14 8.41
C LEU A 17 7.21 -2.49 9.64
N TYR A 18 8.55 -2.47 9.56
CA TYR A 18 9.43 -3.00 10.61
C TYR A 18 9.04 -2.62 12.06
N HIS A 19 8.85 -1.33 12.36
CA HIS A 19 8.43 -0.85 13.67
C HIS A 19 7.01 -1.29 14.04
N LEU A 20 6.06 -1.28 13.10
CA LEU A 20 4.70 -1.74 13.37
C LEU A 20 4.66 -3.24 13.68
N LEU A 21 5.51 -4.02 13.00
CA LEU A 21 5.61 -5.45 13.23
C LEU A 21 6.18 -5.80 14.61
N LYS A 22 7.06 -4.96 15.19
CA LYS A 22 7.58 -5.15 16.55
C LYS A 22 6.51 -5.08 17.63
N GLU A 23 5.48 -4.27 17.40
CA GLU A 23 4.36 -4.08 18.33
C GLU A 23 3.19 -5.04 18.05
N SER A 24 3.25 -5.75 16.92
CA SER A 24 2.21 -6.67 16.51
C SER A 24 2.49 -8.09 16.98
N LYS A 25 1.44 -8.86 17.22
CA LYS A 25 1.53 -10.30 17.47
C LYS A 25 1.43 -11.06 16.15
N GLN A 26 2.42 -11.88 15.85
CA GLN A 26 2.36 -12.79 14.70
C GLN A 26 1.42 -13.94 15.00
N GLU A 27 0.46 -14.19 14.11
CA GLU A 27 -0.59 -15.20 14.32
C GLU A 27 -0.44 -16.37 13.34
N SER A 28 0.08 -16.11 12.15
CA SER A 28 0.54 -17.16 11.22
C SER A 28 1.59 -16.60 10.26
N ASP A 29 2.05 -17.41 9.29
CA ASP A 29 2.96 -16.94 8.26
C ASP A 29 2.40 -15.69 7.56
N ARG A 30 3.18 -14.60 7.62
CA ARG A 30 2.88 -13.27 7.04
C ARG A 30 1.66 -12.54 7.58
N PHE A 31 1.01 -13.07 8.62
CA PHE A 31 -0.17 -12.46 9.22
C PHE A 31 0.09 -12.05 10.66
N TYR A 32 -0.18 -10.78 10.94
CA TYR A 32 0.01 -10.17 12.23
C TYR A 32 -1.27 -9.45 12.67
N LYS A 33 -1.48 -9.37 13.97
CA LYS A 33 -2.54 -8.60 14.60
C LYS A 33 -1.93 -7.51 15.47
N LEU A 34 -2.54 -6.34 15.45
CA LEU A 34 -2.21 -5.23 16.33
C LEU A 34 -3.51 -4.72 16.95
N GLU A 35 -3.54 -4.65 18.27
CA GLU A 35 -4.64 -4.04 19.00
C GLU A 35 -4.14 -2.74 19.65
N ARG A 36 -4.85 -1.63 19.40
CA ARG A 36 -4.56 -0.32 20.01
C ARG A 36 -5.86 0.29 20.52
N GLY A 37 -6.08 0.24 21.84
CA GLY A 37 -7.35 0.61 22.45
C GLY A 37 -8.46 -0.34 22.02
N ASN A 38 -9.58 0.20 21.51
CA ASN A 38 -10.69 -0.58 20.98
C ASN A 38 -10.56 -0.92 19.48
N LYS A 39 -9.40 -0.66 18.87
CA LYS A 39 -9.17 -0.87 17.44
C LYS A 39 -8.36 -2.14 17.18
N LYS A 40 -8.87 -2.97 16.26
CA LYS A 40 -8.26 -4.20 15.80
C LYS A 40 -7.74 -4.03 14.37
N VAL A 41 -6.43 -4.16 14.22
CA VAL A 41 -5.74 -4.04 12.93
C VAL A 41 -5.15 -5.38 12.53
N ALA A 42 -5.58 -5.88 11.38
CA ALA A 42 -4.94 -6.98 10.68
C ALA A 42 -3.81 -6.43 9.80
N ILE A 43 -2.65 -7.08 9.79
CA ILE A 43 -1.53 -6.75 8.91
C ILE A 43 -1.16 -8.02 8.15
N PHE A 44 -1.17 -7.95 6.83
CA PHE A 44 -0.83 -9.08 5.97
C PHE A 44 0.26 -8.70 4.96
N ILE A 45 1.36 -9.46 4.98
CA ILE A 45 2.47 -9.29 4.05
C ILE A 45 2.20 -10.10 2.78
N THR A 46 1.78 -9.43 1.71
CA THR A 46 1.32 -10.05 0.47
C THR A 46 2.45 -10.71 -0.33
N GLY A 47 3.67 -10.21 -0.17
CA GLY A 47 4.79 -10.49 -1.06
C GLY A 47 4.72 -9.68 -2.35
N VAL A 48 5.80 -9.74 -3.14
CA VAL A 48 6.01 -8.94 -4.35
C VAL A 48 5.56 -9.69 -5.61
N GLY A 49 4.84 -8.99 -6.48
CA GLY A 49 4.42 -9.47 -7.79
C GLY A 49 3.21 -10.41 -7.83
N LYS A 50 2.67 -10.60 -9.04
CA LYS A 50 1.50 -11.45 -9.36
C LYS A 50 1.48 -12.80 -8.67
N ASN A 51 2.61 -13.53 -8.73
CA ASN A 51 2.68 -14.90 -8.21
C ASN A 51 2.59 -14.95 -6.68
N ALA A 52 3.11 -13.94 -5.98
CA ALA A 52 2.98 -13.86 -4.53
C ALA A 52 1.53 -13.58 -4.11
N ILE A 53 0.85 -12.67 -4.82
CA ILE A 53 -0.57 -12.39 -4.62
C ILE A 53 -1.41 -13.65 -4.88
N LYS A 54 -1.16 -14.36 -5.99
CA LYS A 54 -1.87 -15.61 -6.32
C LYS A 54 -1.74 -16.66 -5.22
N ARG A 55 -0.53 -16.86 -4.67
CA ARG A 55 -0.32 -17.83 -3.56
C ARG A 55 -1.04 -17.42 -2.28
N SER A 56 -1.19 -16.12 -2.04
CA SER A 56 -1.79 -15.58 -0.82
C SER A 56 -3.29 -15.29 -0.95
N GLN A 57 -3.88 -15.49 -2.13
CA GLN A 57 -5.22 -15.06 -2.50
C GLN A 57 -6.29 -15.49 -1.47
N LYS A 58 -6.34 -16.78 -1.12
CA LYS A 58 -7.34 -17.31 -0.17
C LYS A 58 -7.26 -16.62 1.20
N LYS A 59 -6.05 -16.35 1.69
CA LYS A 59 -5.84 -15.65 2.97
C LYS A 59 -6.22 -14.19 2.88
N ILE A 60 -5.84 -13.50 1.79
CA ILE A 60 -6.20 -12.10 1.55
C ILE A 60 -7.73 -11.93 1.55
N ILE A 61 -8.45 -12.77 0.77
CA ILE A 61 -9.91 -12.72 0.69
C ILE A 61 -10.54 -12.93 2.08
N ALA A 62 -10.11 -13.97 2.79
CA ALA A 62 -10.67 -14.29 4.10
C ALA A 62 -10.53 -13.12 5.10
N ILE A 63 -9.34 -12.54 5.22
CA ILE A 63 -9.08 -11.44 6.15
C ILE A 63 -9.76 -10.15 5.67
N ALA A 64 -9.82 -9.92 4.36
CA ALA A 64 -10.45 -8.74 3.76
C ALA A 64 -11.96 -8.71 4.00
N ASN A 65 -12.63 -9.87 3.94
CA ASN A 65 -14.07 -9.98 4.22
C ASN A 65 -14.41 -9.62 5.68
N ASP A 66 -13.49 -9.93 6.60
CA ASP A 66 -13.65 -9.63 8.03
C ASP A 66 -13.23 -8.19 8.40
N ALA A 67 -12.68 -7.43 7.44
CA ALA A 67 -12.22 -6.07 7.64
C ALA A 67 -13.24 -5.02 7.18
N THR A 68 -13.34 -3.94 7.96
CA THR A 68 -14.20 -2.80 7.62
C THR A 68 -13.57 -1.93 6.53
N ARG A 69 -12.25 -1.75 6.59
CA ARG A 69 -11.45 -0.98 5.62
C ARG A 69 -10.18 -1.74 5.26
N ILE A 70 -9.71 -1.55 4.04
CA ILE A 70 -8.50 -2.18 3.53
C ILE A 70 -7.58 -1.07 3.03
N ILE A 71 -6.36 -1.04 3.52
CA ILE A 71 -5.35 -0.10 3.05
C ILE A 71 -4.17 -0.90 2.51
N ASN A 72 -3.94 -0.79 1.21
CA ASN A 72 -2.69 -1.19 0.61
C ASN A 72 -1.66 -0.07 0.78
N VAL A 73 -0.49 -0.41 1.32
CA VAL A 73 0.65 0.50 1.36
C VAL A 73 1.87 -0.20 0.79
N GLY A 74 2.70 0.56 0.09
CA GLY A 74 3.96 0.04 -0.41
C GLY A 74 4.75 1.08 -1.19
N ASN A 75 5.93 0.66 -1.63
CA ASN A 75 6.78 1.46 -2.49
C ASN A 75 6.27 1.51 -3.93
N THR A 76 6.65 2.57 -4.65
CA THR A 76 6.35 2.74 -6.06
C THR A 76 7.47 3.49 -6.78
N GLY A 77 7.62 3.23 -8.07
CA GLY A 77 8.43 4.05 -8.95
C GLY A 77 7.62 5.22 -9.50
N SER A 78 8.28 6.37 -9.69
CA SER A 78 7.65 7.55 -10.33
C SER A 78 7.75 7.46 -11.84
N LEU A 79 6.63 7.63 -12.56
CA LEU A 79 6.59 7.75 -14.02
C LEU A 79 6.45 9.21 -14.47
N LYS A 80 5.88 10.08 -13.62
CA LYS A 80 5.79 11.53 -13.84
C LYS A 80 6.66 12.32 -12.86
N ASN A 81 6.33 13.59 -12.62
CA ASN A 81 7.13 14.52 -11.83
C ASN A 81 6.84 14.42 -10.32
N HIS A 82 6.77 13.21 -9.77
CA HIS A 82 6.74 12.99 -8.32
C HIS A 82 8.16 12.92 -7.74
N LYS A 83 8.31 13.45 -6.53
CA LYS A 83 9.58 13.49 -5.79
C LYS A 83 9.72 12.27 -4.90
N PHE A 84 10.97 11.89 -4.64
CA PHE A 84 11.29 10.87 -3.65
C PHE A 84 10.70 11.24 -2.28
N GLY A 85 10.02 10.28 -1.65
CA GLY A 85 9.33 10.46 -0.38
C GLY A 85 7.87 10.93 -0.49
N ASP A 86 7.40 11.32 -1.68
CA ASP A 86 5.99 11.69 -1.89
C ASP A 86 5.07 10.51 -1.54
N ILE A 87 3.98 10.79 -0.84
CA ILE A 87 2.90 9.83 -0.56
C ILE A 87 1.75 10.12 -1.52
N ILE A 88 1.49 9.20 -2.44
CA ILE A 88 0.47 9.32 -3.47
C ILE A 88 -0.69 8.40 -3.15
N GLN A 89 -1.91 8.96 -3.04
CA GLN A 89 -3.12 8.17 -2.98
C GLN A 89 -3.56 7.79 -4.39
N VAL A 90 -3.76 6.50 -4.64
CA VAL A 90 -4.15 5.96 -5.95
C VAL A 90 -5.66 6.02 -6.13
N GLY A 91 -6.12 6.60 -7.24
CA GLY A 91 -7.52 6.63 -7.65
C GLY A 91 -7.87 5.54 -8.65
N GLN A 92 -6.95 5.25 -9.57
CA GLN A 92 -7.12 4.23 -10.61
C GLN A 92 -5.89 3.34 -10.71
N VAL A 93 -6.11 2.06 -11.03
CA VAL A 93 -5.05 1.10 -11.29
C VAL A 93 -5.23 0.42 -12.64
N ILE A 94 -4.18 0.47 -13.47
CA ILE A 94 -4.09 -0.18 -14.77
C ILE A 94 -3.37 -1.53 -14.62
N GLY A 95 -3.94 -2.58 -15.19
CA GLY A 95 -3.31 -3.91 -15.22
C GLY A 95 -2.10 -3.98 -16.17
N SER A 96 -1.26 -5.00 -15.99
CA SER A 96 -0.01 -5.16 -16.76
C SER A 96 -0.18 -5.39 -18.27
N ASN A 97 -1.41 -5.59 -18.74
CA ASN A 97 -1.75 -5.66 -20.16
C ASN A 97 -2.23 -4.32 -20.75
N GLY A 98 -2.41 -3.28 -19.92
CA GLY A 98 -2.95 -1.98 -20.31
C GLY A 98 -4.44 -1.96 -20.69
N LYS A 99 -5.13 -3.10 -20.62
CA LYS A 99 -6.53 -3.24 -21.09
C LYS A 99 -7.55 -3.05 -19.98
N GLU A 100 -7.18 -3.42 -18.77
CA GLU A 100 -8.08 -3.39 -17.62
C GLU A 100 -7.71 -2.24 -16.68
N ILE A 101 -8.73 -1.47 -16.30
CA ILE A 101 -8.62 -0.35 -15.37
C ILE A 101 -9.62 -0.57 -14.25
N ILE A 102 -9.17 -0.44 -13.00
CA ILE A 102 -10.02 -0.51 -11.83
C ILE A 102 -9.97 0.84 -11.12
N THR A 103 -11.13 1.40 -10.80
CA THR A 103 -11.25 2.62 -10.00
C THR A 103 -11.36 2.22 -8.53
N LEU A 104 -10.43 2.68 -7.69
CA LEU A 104 -10.41 2.39 -6.25
C LEU A 104 -11.23 3.40 -5.46
N ASN A 105 -11.00 4.68 -5.74
CA ASN A 105 -11.65 5.79 -5.04
C ASN A 105 -11.66 7.04 -5.93
N LYS A 106 -12.80 7.72 -6.02
CA LYS A 106 -13.01 8.92 -6.85
C LYS A 106 -12.43 10.21 -6.26
N THR A 107 -11.75 10.17 -5.10
CA THR A 107 -11.22 11.38 -4.45
C THR A 107 -9.88 11.87 -5.02
N THR A 108 -9.26 11.15 -5.94
CA THR A 108 -7.94 11.46 -6.50
C THR A 108 -7.88 10.93 -7.93
N ASP A 109 -7.21 11.67 -8.81
CA ASP A 109 -7.04 11.30 -10.23
C ASP A 109 -5.71 10.59 -10.50
N ASN A 110 -4.92 10.30 -9.46
CA ASN A 110 -3.63 9.62 -9.64
C ASN A 110 -3.83 8.18 -10.14
N VAL A 111 -3.14 7.85 -11.21
CA VAL A 111 -3.17 6.57 -11.92
C VAL A 111 -1.91 5.77 -11.63
N LEU A 112 -2.08 4.54 -11.14
CA LEU A 112 -1.00 3.58 -10.98
C LEU A 112 -1.06 2.54 -12.09
N VAL A 113 0.09 2.13 -12.63
CA VAL A 113 0.18 0.90 -13.44
C VAL A 113 0.87 -0.22 -12.64
N THR A 114 0.28 -1.41 -12.63
CA THR A 114 0.92 -2.60 -12.08
C THR A 114 1.60 -3.38 -13.19
N VAL A 115 2.89 -3.69 -13.03
CA VAL A 115 3.70 -4.46 -13.98
C VAL A 115 4.19 -5.77 -13.38
N ASN A 116 4.52 -6.76 -14.22
CA ASN A 116 5.07 -8.04 -13.74
C ASN A 116 6.57 -7.98 -13.42
N SER A 117 7.26 -6.99 -13.99
CA SER A 117 8.69 -6.75 -13.81
C SER A 117 8.97 -5.28 -14.03
N ILE A 118 9.93 -4.74 -13.29
CA ILE A 118 10.42 -3.38 -13.51
C ILE A 118 11.15 -3.37 -14.86
N GLN A 119 10.64 -2.56 -15.78
CA GLN A 119 11.26 -2.29 -17.08
C GLN A 119 11.93 -0.92 -17.05
N ASP A 120 12.65 -0.59 -18.12
CA ASP A 120 13.14 0.77 -18.34
C ASP A 120 12.01 1.81 -18.23
N LYS A 121 12.24 2.88 -17.46
CA LYS A 121 11.26 3.94 -17.19
C LYS A 121 10.69 4.54 -18.47
N ARG A 122 11.51 4.78 -19.51
CA ARG A 122 11.05 5.39 -20.77
C ARG A 122 10.10 4.47 -21.50
N LYS A 123 10.35 3.15 -21.47
CA LYS A 123 9.42 2.15 -22.05
C LYS A 123 8.07 2.17 -21.32
N LEU A 124 8.09 2.23 -19.99
CA LEU A 124 6.87 2.30 -19.19
C LEU A 124 6.07 3.57 -19.46
N ILE A 125 6.73 4.74 -19.53
CA ILE A 125 6.07 6.01 -19.88
C ILE A 125 5.44 5.94 -21.26
N LYS A 126 6.15 5.37 -22.26
CA LYS A 126 5.61 5.22 -23.62
C LYS A 126 4.41 4.27 -23.66
N GLN A 127 4.46 3.17 -22.91
CA GLN A 127 3.40 2.17 -22.88
C GLN A 127 2.18 2.62 -22.06
N TYR A 128 2.40 3.39 -21.00
CA TYR A 128 1.38 3.84 -20.05
C TYR A 128 1.46 5.36 -19.85
N PRO A 129 1.17 6.16 -20.89
CA PRO A 129 1.37 7.61 -20.85
C PRO A 129 0.50 8.32 -19.81
N THR A 130 -0.60 7.71 -19.38
CA THR A 130 -1.51 8.26 -18.37
C THR A 130 -1.07 7.95 -16.95
N ALA A 131 -0.23 6.93 -16.73
CA ALA A 131 0.17 6.49 -15.39
C ALA A 131 1.14 7.47 -14.72
N ASP A 132 0.86 7.80 -13.46
CA ASP A 132 1.67 8.67 -12.61
C ASP A 132 2.81 7.90 -11.94
N ILE A 133 2.51 6.67 -11.52
CA ILE A 133 3.38 5.81 -10.72
C ILE A 133 3.24 4.33 -11.12
N VAL A 134 4.20 3.49 -10.73
CA VAL A 134 4.27 2.06 -11.07
C VAL A 134 4.55 1.17 -9.87
N ASP A 135 3.82 0.05 -9.75
CA ASP A 135 4.07 -1.01 -8.76
C ASP A 135 3.99 -2.41 -9.37
N MET A 136 3.98 -3.46 -8.54
CA MET A 136 3.93 -4.85 -8.98
C MET A 136 2.74 -5.66 -8.41
N GLU A 137 1.90 -5.08 -7.55
CA GLU A 137 0.90 -5.83 -6.76
C GLU A 137 -0.52 -5.26 -6.80
N LEU A 138 -0.71 -3.94 -6.85
CA LEU A 138 -2.00 -3.31 -6.51
C LEU A 138 -3.14 -3.80 -7.40
N PHE A 139 -2.91 -3.92 -8.71
CA PHE A 139 -3.92 -4.44 -9.62
C PHE A 139 -4.37 -5.85 -9.21
N TYR A 140 -3.43 -6.72 -8.86
CA TYR A 140 -3.76 -8.08 -8.45
C TYR A 140 -4.50 -8.11 -7.12
N ILE A 141 -4.14 -7.25 -6.17
CA ILE A 141 -4.84 -7.09 -4.88
C ILE A 141 -6.27 -6.60 -5.10
N SER A 142 -6.47 -5.59 -5.94
CA SER A 142 -7.79 -5.01 -6.22
C SER A 142 -8.77 -6.00 -6.86
N LYS A 143 -8.28 -7.06 -7.51
CA LYS A 143 -9.11 -8.16 -8.01
C LYS A 143 -9.56 -9.16 -6.93
N GLN A 144 -9.00 -9.09 -5.73
CA GLN A 144 -9.26 -10.06 -4.64
C GLN A 144 -10.09 -9.49 -3.49
N VAL A 145 -10.32 -8.18 -3.46
CA VAL A 145 -10.96 -7.52 -2.32
C VAL A 145 -12.11 -6.66 -2.80
N ASP A 146 -13.03 -6.39 -1.89
CA ASP A 146 -14.09 -5.41 -2.10
C ASP A 146 -13.46 -4.04 -2.36
N ILE A 147 -13.68 -3.52 -3.58
CA ILE A 147 -13.02 -2.32 -4.07
C ILE A 147 -13.47 -1.07 -3.32
N ASP A 148 -14.71 -1.07 -2.84
CA ASP A 148 -15.30 0.06 -2.10
C ASP A 148 -14.66 0.21 -0.71
N LYS A 149 -13.98 -0.84 -0.23
CA LYS A 149 -13.21 -0.84 1.02
C LYS A 149 -11.72 -0.58 0.81
N LEU A 150 -11.22 -0.62 -0.44
CA LEU A 150 -9.79 -0.58 -0.74
C LEU A 150 -9.29 0.85 -0.99
N TYR A 151 -8.32 1.26 -0.18
CA TYR A 151 -7.53 2.46 -0.37
C TYR A 151 -6.09 2.04 -0.65
N SER A 152 -5.40 2.78 -1.52
CA SER A 152 -3.97 2.54 -1.74
C SER A 152 -3.17 3.82 -1.62
N TYR A 153 -2.12 3.76 -0.83
CA TYR A 153 -1.15 4.83 -0.65
C TYR A 153 0.23 4.31 -1.02
N LYS A 154 0.91 5.03 -1.90
CA LYS A 154 2.21 4.62 -2.42
C LYS A 154 3.26 5.65 -2.11
N ILE A 155 4.41 5.19 -1.65
CA ILE A 155 5.55 6.07 -1.39
C ILE A 155 6.50 5.97 -2.55
N VAL A 156 6.80 7.12 -3.14
CA VAL A 156 7.75 7.23 -4.24
C VAL A 156 9.14 6.99 -3.67
N LEU A 157 9.68 5.80 -3.89
CA LEU A 157 11.09 5.50 -3.68
C LEU A 157 11.65 5.29 -5.08
N ASP A 158 12.23 6.34 -5.66
CA ASP A 158 12.77 6.29 -7.01
C ASP A 158 13.93 5.27 -7.06
N THR A 159 13.61 4.01 -7.31
CA THR A 159 14.54 2.86 -7.30
C THR A 159 14.95 2.46 -8.71
N PHE A 160 14.88 3.37 -9.69
CA PHE A 160 15.59 3.11 -10.94
C PHE A 160 17.12 3.13 -10.73
N ASN A 161 17.64 3.71 -9.63
CA ASN A 161 19.10 3.79 -9.41
C ASN A 161 19.64 3.87 -7.96
N THR A 162 18.84 3.80 -6.89
CA THR A 162 19.39 3.99 -5.52
C THR A 162 18.88 3.02 -4.46
N ASN A 163 19.79 2.65 -3.55
CA ASN A 163 19.67 1.66 -2.47
C ASN A 163 18.59 2.06 -1.44
N PRO A 164 17.44 1.37 -1.35
CA PRO A 164 16.34 1.80 -0.50
C PRO A 164 16.51 1.26 0.93
N LYS A 165 17.09 2.07 1.83
CA LYS A 165 17.02 1.80 3.28
C LYS A 165 16.12 2.82 3.97
N ILE A 166 15.01 2.30 4.50
CA ILE A 166 14.28 2.79 5.68
C ILE A 166 13.61 4.16 5.52
N ILE A 167 12.43 4.20 4.88
CA ILE A 167 11.59 5.41 4.85
C ILE A 167 10.13 5.13 5.26
N LEU A 168 9.62 3.90 5.03
CA LEU A 168 8.19 3.66 5.19
C LEU A 168 7.66 3.79 6.61
N THR A 169 8.41 3.35 7.60
CA THR A 169 7.85 3.23 8.95
C THR A 169 7.71 4.55 9.69
N LYS A 170 8.51 5.56 9.34
CA LYS A 170 8.39 6.92 9.91
C LYS A 170 7.25 7.73 9.28
N LEU A 171 6.88 7.45 8.02
CA LEU A 171 5.89 8.23 7.28
C LEU A 171 4.46 7.65 7.34
N ILE A 172 4.32 6.32 7.33
CA ILE A 172 3.00 5.68 7.23
C ILE A 172 2.25 5.70 8.56
N LEU A 173 2.91 5.42 9.67
CA LEU A 173 2.22 5.30 10.96
C LEU A 173 1.52 6.61 11.37
N PRO A 174 2.17 7.79 11.25
CA PRO A 174 1.50 9.05 11.51
C PRO A 174 0.38 9.34 10.49
N PHE A 175 0.55 8.93 9.23
CA PHE A 175 -0.45 9.12 8.17
C PHE A 175 -1.71 8.25 8.38
N LEU A 176 -1.56 6.98 8.73
CA LEU A 176 -2.68 6.08 9.05
C LEU A 176 -3.45 6.54 10.30
N ILE A 177 -2.75 7.12 11.28
CA ILE A 177 -3.36 7.76 12.46
C ILE A 177 -4.07 9.08 12.08
N ARG A 178 -3.55 9.82 11.10
CA ARG A 178 -4.10 11.10 10.61
C ARG A 178 -5.46 10.94 9.92
N ILE A 179 -5.73 9.81 9.26
CA ILE A 179 -7.04 9.48 8.67
C ILE A 179 -8.15 9.43 9.74
N ASN A 180 -7.80 9.46 11.04
CA ASN A 180 -8.78 9.45 12.13
C ASN A 180 -8.56 10.48 13.26
N SER A 181 -7.62 11.42 13.18
CA SER A 181 -7.47 12.42 14.27
C SER A 181 -6.93 13.79 13.83
N LYS A 182 -7.67 14.85 14.16
CA LYS A 182 -7.27 16.27 14.04
C LYS A 182 -6.07 16.68 14.95
N LYS A 183 -5.41 15.76 15.66
CA LYS A 183 -4.51 16.06 16.80
C LYS A 183 -3.03 15.66 16.62
N LEU A 184 -2.52 15.60 15.38
CA LEU A 184 -1.11 15.24 15.11
C LEU A 184 -0.20 16.42 14.72
N SER A 185 -0.60 17.68 14.94
CA SER A 185 0.29 18.82 14.68
C SER A 185 1.47 18.89 15.65
N ASN A 186 1.34 18.31 16.84
CA ASN A 186 2.33 18.47 17.91
C ASN A 186 3.38 17.36 17.97
N PHE A 187 3.12 16.16 17.47
CA PHE A 187 4.10 15.06 17.50
C PHE A 187 5.14 15.17 16.36
N ILE A 188 4.75 15.72 15.20
CA ILE A 188 5.66 15.93 14.06
C ILE A 188 6.65 17.06 14.35
N LYS A 189 6.24 18.09 15.11
CA LYS A 189 7.15 19.19 15.51
C LYS A 189 8.29 18.72 16.41
N THR A 190 8.08 17.68 17.22
CA THR A 190 9.10 17.20 18.16
C THR A 190 10.04 16.16 17.54
N ALA A 191 9.64 15.48 16.47
CA ALA A 191 10.43 14.41 15.85
C ALA A 191 11.27 14.85 14.62
N TYR A 192 11.15 16.11 14.18
CA TYR A 192 11.79 16.63 12.97
C TYR A 192 12.53 17.97 13.16
N LEU A 193 12.91 18.31 14.40
CA LEU A 193 13.80 19.46 14.71
C LEU A 193 15.15 19.04 15.34
N TYR A 194 15.61 17.81 15.07
CA TYR A 194 17.00 17.39 15.22
C TYR A 194 17.39 16.43 14.10
#